data_AF-A0A7K3WF91-F1
#
_entry.id   AF-A0A7K3WF91-F1
#
_cell.length_a   1.000
_cell.length_b   1.000
_cell.length_c   1.000
_cell.angle_alpha   90.00
_cell.angle_beta   90.00
_cell.angle_gamma   90.00
#
_symmetry.space_group_name_H-M   'P 1'
#
loop_
_entity.id
_entity.type
_entity.pdbx_description
1 polymer ?
#
loop_
_entity_poly.entity_id
_entity_poly.type
_entity_poly.pdbx_seq_one_letter_code
_entity_poly.pdbx_strand_id
1 'polypeptide(L)'
;MPITAQSSSSLAEGARASGLSAEALYRAQLALTGDLTPTQVQAMLDDDLPDVTDHDRSAVEAAVNDARIDREAVRQLRAGPDLSPAAGASRRKTARSARPGDHVSMTEGPASTPRPGADADDVLPQLADLARSLQGTPGVQGRLETAVRAALVTIPGAEQASVSAVRDHREVHTLAATGPAARELDQSQYDTGQGPCLDTLFGRHTVRLEDLAAESRWPAFTARARQLGVGSMLSVQLFVDGQHGELGALTVSSSAPRAFTGDSELVALAVAAHAAVAVAEALSDEHLRAAVVTRDVIGMAKGVLVERYKVTPDQAFALLAAASQRTNRKLHTVADELVTTGALPTGPGT
;
A
#
# COMPACT_ATOMS: atom_id res chain seq x y z
N MET A 1 -2.89 8.10 -22.33
CA MET A 1 -3.28 9.36 -21.68
C MET A 1 -3.72 9.02 -20.25
N PRO A 2 -3.31 9.79 -19.24
CA PRO A 2 -3.54 9.44 -17.84
C PRO A 2 -4.97 9.78 -17.42
N ILE A 3 -5.59 8.94 -16.59
CA ILE A 3 -6.73 9.34 -15.75
C ILE A 3 -6.12 10.11 -14.58
N THR A 4 -6.35 11.42 -14.56
CA THR A 4 -6.01 12.32 -13.46
C THR A 4 -6.89 12.03 -12.25
N ALA A 5 -6.38 12.33 -11.05
CA ALA A 5 -7.07 12.32 -9.75
C ALA A 5 -8.34 13.20 -9.66
N GLN A 6 -8.82 13.73 -10.79
CA GLN A 6 -10.09 14.44 -10.91
C GLN A 6 -11.28 13.49 -11.08
N SER A 7 -11.13 12.28 -11.63
CA SER A 7 -12.27 11.39 -11.93
C SER A 7 -12.89 10.74 -10.69
N SER A 8 -12.09 10.35 -9.70
CA SER A 8 -12.56 9.79 -8.42
C SER A 8 -13.16 10.86 -7.49
N SER A 9 -12.62 12.09 -7.51
CA SER A 9 -13.22 13.26 -6.86
C SER A 9 -14.54 13.65 -7.54
N SER A 10 -14.59 13.63 -8.88
CA SER A 10 -15.78 14.00 -9.67
C SER A 10 -16.93 13.01 -9.52
N LEU A 11 -16.66 11.72 -9.26
CA LEU A 11 -17.71 10.72 -8.98
C LEU A 11 -18.31 10.90 -7.58
N ALA A 12 -17.48 11.21 -6.58
CA ALA A 12 -17.95 11.49 -5.22
C ALA A 12 -18.61 12.89 -5.09
N GLU A 13 -18.13 13.89 -5.83
CA GLU A 13 -18.74 15.23 -5.92
C GLU A 13 -20.00 15.23 -6.79
N GLY A 14 -20.03 14.46 -7.89
CA GLY A 14 -21.22 14.23 -8.71
C GLY A 14 -22.32 13.51 -7.91
N ALA A 15 -21.97 12.45 -7.17
CA ALA A 15 -22.92 11.73 -6.33
C ALA A 15 -23.53 12.59 -5.20
N ARG A 16 -22.79 13.59 -4.69
CA ARG A 16 -23.29 14.55 -3.70
C ARG A 16 -24.14 15.67 -4.33
N ALA A 17 -23.94 15.98 -5.61
CA ALA A 17 -24.70 17.00 -6.33
C ALA A 17 -26.02 16.48 -6.94
N SER A 18 -26.12 15.17 -7.23
CA SER A 18 -27.27 14.58 -7.94
C SER A 18 -28.41 14.06 -7.07
N GLY A 19 -28.32 14.16 -5.74
CA GLY A 19 -29.41 13.71 -4.84
C GLY A 19 -29.67 12.19 -4.88
N LEU A 20 -28.72 11.40 -5.36
CA LEU A 20 -28.82 9.94 -5.39
C LEU A 20 -29.06 9.41 -3.97
N SER A 21 -30.10 8.58 -3.81
CA SER A 21 -30.42 8.01 -2.51
C SER A 21 -29.27 7.13 -2.04
N ALA A 22 -29.06 7.07 -0.72
CA ALA A 22 -28.09 6.16 -0.09
C ALA A 22 -28.31 4.69 -0.54
N GLU A 23 -29.53 4.34 -0.95
CA GLU A 23 -29.89 3.04 -1.47
C GLU A 23 -29.32 2.78 -2.89
N ALA A 24 -29.24 3.79 -3.76
CA ALA A 24 -28.62 3.67 -5.09
C ALA A 24 -27.09 3.48 -4.98
N LEU A 25 -26.45 4.20 -4.06
CA LEU A 25 -25.02 4.05 -3.78
C LEU A 25 -24.71 2.69 -3.14
N TYR A 26 -25.57 2.22 -2.24
CA TYR A 26 -25.45 0.90 -1.63
C TYR A 26 -25.64 -0.23 -2.66
N ARG A 27 -26.59 -0.10 -3.59
CA ARG A 27 -26.82 -1.09 -4.66
C ARG A 27 -25.70 -1.08 -5.72
N ALA A 28 -25.14 0.07 -6.06
CA ALA A 28 -23.95 0.17 -6.91
C ALA A 28 -22.72 -0.46 -6.23
N GLN A 29 -22.55 -0.24 -4.92
CA GLN A 29 -21.50 -0.88 -4.11
C GLN A 29 -21.69 -2.41 -4.05
N LEU A 30 -22.93 -2.91 -3.93
CA LEU A 30 -23.27 -4.34 -3.97
C LEU A 30 -23.01 -4.98 -5.35
N ALA A 31 -23.29 -4.26 -6.44
CA ALA A 31 -22.96 -4.71 -7.79
C ALA A 31 -21.45 -4.78 -8.04
N LEU A 32 -20.66 -3.96 -7.35
CA LEU A 32 -19.20 -3.96 -7.42
C LEU A 32 -18.54 -5.00 -6.48
N THR A 33 -19.27 -5.50 -5.48
CA THR A 33 -18.75 -6.41 -4.44
C THR A 33 -19.28 -7.86 -4.50
N GLY A 34 -20.23 -8.18 -5.39
CA GLY A 34 -20.81 -9.53 -5.51
C GLY A 34 -20.89 -10.06 -6.94
N ASP A 35 -20.80 -11.40 -7.08
CA ASP A 35 -20.91 -12.20 -8.31
C ASP A 35 -22.25 -12.03 -9.06
N LEU A 36 -22.52 -10.84 -9.61
CA LEU A 36 -23.68 -10.58 -10.47
C LEU A 36 -23.28 -10.62 -11.95
N THR A 37 -24.04 -11.35 -12.74
CA THR A 37 -23.88 -11.41 -14.19
C THR A 37 -24.42 -10.12 -14.84
N PRO A 38 -23.90 -9.70 -16.01
CA PRO A 38 -24.38 -8.50 -16.71
C PRO A 38 -25.89 -8.45 -16.93
N THR A 39 -26.54 -9.62 -17.09
CA THR A 39 -28.00 -9.76 -17.22
C THR A 39 -28.74 -9.46 -15.92
N GLN A 40 -28.16 -9.77 -14.76
CA GLN A 40 -28.74 -9.44 -13.45
C GLN A 40 -28.59 -7.95 -13.11
N VAL A 41 -27.52 -7.31 -13.57
CA VAL A 41 -27.33 -5.87 -13.46
C VAL A 41 -28.35 -5.14 -14.35
N GLN A 42 -28.57 -5.61 -15.58
CA GLN A 42 -29.56 -5.04 -16.49
C GLN A 42 -30.99 -5.21 -15.98
N ALA A 43 -31.35 -6.39 -15.45
CA ALA A 43 -32.66 -6.64 -14.84
C ALA A 43 -32.91 -5.79 -13.58
N MET A 44 -31.86 -5.43 -12.82
CA MET A 44 -31.96 -4.51 -11.68
C MET A 44 -32.14 -3.04 -12.10
N LEU A 45 -31.69 -2.65 -13.29
CA LEU A 45 -31.87 -1.31 -13.86
C LEU A 45 -33.22 -1.14 -14.56
N ASP A 46 -33.85 -2.24 -14.98
CA ASP A 46 -35.12 -2.27 -15.72
C ASP A 46 -36.34 -2.49 -14.80
N ASP A 47 -36.15 -2.73 -13.49
CA ASP A 47 -37.25 -2.80 -12.51
C ASP A 47 -37.59 -1.38 -12.02
N ASP A 48 -38.67 -0.81 -12.58
CA ASP A 48 -39.17 0.57 -12.47
C ASP A 48 -38.79 1.33 -11.18
N LEU A 49 -37.68 2.07 -11.25
CA LEU A 49 -37.36 3.16 -10.33
C LEU A 49 -37.64 4.49 -11.05
N PRO A 50 -38.70 5.23 -10.66
CA PRO A 50 -39.14 6.41 -11.36
C PRO A 50 -38.28 7.61 -10.97
N ASP A 51 -36.97 7.61 -11.27
CA ASP A 51 -36.14 8.83 -11.31
C ASP A 51 -34.69 8.65 -11.80
N VAL A 52 -34.36 7.58 -12.54
CA VAL A 52 -32.97 7.39 -13.02
C VAL A 52 -32.81 8.06 -14.39
N THR A 53 -32.01 9.13 -14.46
CA THR A 53 -31.78 9.85 -15.72
C THR A 53 -30.76 9.12 -16.61
N ASP A 54 -30.76 9.39 -17.93
CA ASP A 54 -29.74 8.86 -18.86
C ASP A 54 -28.30 9.24 -18.44
N HIS A 55 -28.16 10.35 -17.70
CA HIS A 55 -26.90 10.80 -17.14
C HIS A 55 -26.41 9.89 -16.00
N ASP A 56 -27.31 9.44 -15.13
CA ASP A 56 -26.99 8.49 -14.04
C ASP A 56 -26.63 7.11 -14.61
N ARG A 57 -27.32 6.69 -15.69
CA ARG A 57 -27.02 5.43 -16.40
C ARG A 57 -25.62 5.48 -17.02
N SER A 58 -25.25 6.59 -17.66
CA SER A 58 -23.91 6.77 -18.25
C SER A 58 -22.79 6.85 -17.20
N ALA A 59 -23.05 7.42 -16.01
CA ALA A 59 -22.08 7.49 -14.92
C ALA A 59 -21.79 6.11 -14.31
N VAL A 60 -22.82 5.28 -14.17
CA VAL A 60 -22.68 3.88 -13.72
C VAL A 60 -21.92 3.04 -14.75
N GLU A 61 -22.21 3.20 -16.05
CA GLU A 61 -21.47 2.51 -17.12
C GLU A 61 -20.00 2.92 -17.21
N ALA A 62 -19.68 4.19 -16.97
CA ALA A 62 -18.30 4.68 -16.90
C ALA A 62 -17.53 4.09 -15.71
N ALA A 63 -18.15 4.05 -14.52
CA ALA A 63 -17.55 3.45 -13.33
C ALA A 63 -17.29 1.94 -13.49
N VAL A 64 -18.21 1.22 -14.15
CA VAL A 64 -18.04 -0.21 -14.47
C VAL A 64 -16.91 -0.44 -15.48
N ASN A 65 -16.75 0.45 -16.48
CA ASN A 65 -15.68 0.35 -17.45
C ASN A 65 -14.29 0.65 -16.87
N ASP A 66 -14.17 1.64 -15.97
CA ASP A 66 -12.91 1.94 -15.26
C ASP A 66 -12.49 0.77 -14.36
N ALA A 67 -13.43 0.19 -13.61
CA ALA A 67 -13.17 -1.02 -12.80
C ALA A 67 -12.72 -2.23 -13.66
N ARG A 68 -13.18 -2.32 -14.91
CA ARG A 68 -12.76 -3.34 -15.87
C ARG A 68 -11.33 -3.12 -16.35
N ILE A 69 -10.92 -1.86 -16.59
CA ILE A 69 -9.56 -1.49 -17.00
C ILE A 69 -8.55 -1.79 -15.89
N ASP A 70 -8.89 -1.53 -14.63
CA ASP A 70 -8.03 -1.87 -13.50
C ASP A 70 -7.85 -3.39 -13.32
N ARG A 71 -8.92 -4.19 -13.52
CA ARG A 71 -8.82 -5.65 -13.57
C ARG A 71 -7.93 -6.15 -14.72
N GLU A 72 -7.92 -5.47 -15.86
CA GLU A 72 -7.05 -5.79 -16.99
C GLU A 72 -5.58 -5.44 -16.70
N ALA A 73 -5.31 -4.32 -16.03
CA ALA A 73 -3.97 -3.98 -15.55
C ALA A 73 -3.46 -4.98 -14.50
N VAL A 74 -4.32 -5.43 -13.58
CA VAL A 74 -4.04 -6.52 -12.63
C VAL A 74 -3.76 -7.84 -13.38
N ARG A 75 -4.50 -8.14 -14.45
CA ARG A 75 -4.25 -9.30 -15.30
C ARG A 75 -2.89 -9.22 -16.00
N GLN A 76 -2.47 -8.03 -16.44
CA GLN A 76 -1.16 -7.80 -17.06
C GLN A 76 -0.01 -7.91 -16.05
N LEU A 77 -0.18 -7.43 -14.82
CA LEU A 77 0.80 -7.62 -13.74
C LEU A 77 0.89 -9.10 -13.31
N ARG A 78 -0.24 -9.81 -13.26
CA ARG A 78 -0.30 -11.25 -12.99
C ARG A 78 0.28 -12.11 -14.12
N ALA A 79 0.44 -11.57 -15.33
CA ALA A 79 0.93 -12.33 -16.48
C ALA A 79 2.44 -12.64 -16.39
N GLY A 80 3.22 -11.84 -15.65
CA GLY A 80 4.68 -12.00 -15.55
C GLY A 80 5.41 -11.97 -16.92
N PRO A 81 6.74 -11.94 -16.96
CA PRO A 81 7.48 -12.22 -18.19
C PRO A 81 7.41 -13.74 -18.51
N ASP A 82 7.12 -14.08 -19.76
CA ASP A 82 7.10 -15.47 -20.25
C ASP A 82 8.50 -16.09 -20.16
N LEU A 83 8.72 -16.93 -19.14
CA LEU A 83 9.95 -17.69 -18.96
C LEU A 83 9.79 -19.08 -19.57
N SER A 84 9.76 -19.17 -20.89
CA SER A 84 10.05 -20.41 -21.60
C SER A 84 11.56 -20.73 -21.54
N PRO A 85 11.96 -22.00 -21.29
CA PRO A 85 13.35 -22.35 -21.07
C PRO A 85 14.11 -22.40 -22.40
N ALA A 86 14.98 -21.42 -22.65
CA ALA A 86 15.99 -21.52 -23.69
C ALA A 86 17.05 -22.57 -23.28
N ALA A 87 17.10 -23.65 -24.04
CA ALA A 87 18.12 -24.69 -23.95
C ALA A 87 19.53 -24.11 -24.17
N GLY A 88 20.45 -24.41 -23.25
CA GLY A 88 21.86 -24.03 -23.36
C GLY A 88 22.73 -24.82 -22.39
N ALA A 89 23.47 -25.79 -22.93
CA ALA A 89 24.26 -26.77 -22.21
C ALA A 89 25.58 -26.23 -21.60
N SER A 90 26.21 -27.09 -20.78
CA SER A 90 27.58 -27.04 -20.20
C SER A 90 27.72 -26.34 -18.84
N ARG A 91 28.40 -26.89 -17.83
CA ARG A 91 29.30 -28.05 -17.74
C ARG A 91 29.41 -28.49 -16.27
N ARG A 92 29.38 -29.79 -16.04
CA ARG A 92 29.78 -30.44 -14.78
C ARG A 92 31.21 -30.09 -14.43
N LYS A 93 31.48 -29.87 -13.14
CA LYS A 93 32.77 -30.22 -12.53
C LYS A 93 32.53 -30.96 -11.22
N THR A 94 32.88 -32.23 -11.23
CA THR A 94 32.92 -33.17 -10.11
C THR A 94 34.20 -32.96 -9.28
N ALA A 95 34.07 -32.96 -7.95
CA ALA A 95 35.04 -33.53 -7.01
C ALA A 95 34.37 -33.60 -5.61
N ARG A 96 33.99 -34.78 -5.11
CA ARG A 96 34.80 -35.74 -4.31
C ARG A 96 34.68 -35.42 -2.80
N SER A 97 33.73 -36.07 -2.11
CA SER A 97 33.95 -37.21 -1.20
C SER A 97 34.73 -36.90 0.08
N ALA A 98 34.00 -36.80 1.20
CA ALA A 98 34.42 -37.28 2.52
C ALA A 98 33.19 -37.77 3.30
N ARG A 99 33.26 -38.99 3.85
CA ARG A 99 32.32 -39.57 4.83
C ARG A 99 33.04 -39.62 6.21
N PRO A 100 32.46 -40.21 7.27
CA PRO A 100 31.45 -39.63 8.16
C PRO A 100 31.89 -39.70 9.64
N GLY A 101 31.27 -38.91 10.51
CA GLY A 101 31.40 -39.08 11.96
C GLY A 101 31.41 -37.75 12.69
N ASP A 102 30.29 -37.37 13.27
CA ASP A 102 30.19 -37.32 14.73
C ASP A 102 28.73 -37.10 15.14
N HIS A 103 28.30 -37.97 16.05
CA HIS A 103 27.01 -37.91 16.71
C HIS A 103 26.93 -36.64 17.55
N VAL A 104 25.96 -35.77 17.26
CA VAL A 104 25.53 -34.75 18.22
C VAL A 104 24.13 -35.08 18.68
N SER A 105 24.06 -35.26 19.99
CA SER A 105 22.94 -35.73 20.79
C SER A 105 21.70 -34.85 20.60
N MET A 106 20.57 -35.53 20.40
CA MET A 106 19.24 -34.95 20.57
C MET A 106 19.06 -34.61 22.05
N THR A 107 18.93 -33.32 22.35
CA THR A 107 18.28 -32.85 23.58
C THR A 107 16.94 -32.27 23.15
N GLU A 108 15.87 -33.04 23.39
CA GLU A 108 14.50 -32.59 23.36
C GLU A 108 14.35 -31.40 24.33
N GLY A 109 14.29 -30.19 23.79
CA GLY A 109 13.78 -29.03 24.50
C GLY A 109 12.26 -29.16 24.63
N PRO A 110 11.65 -28.76 25.76
CA PRO A 110 10.24 -29.00 25.99
C PRO A 110 9.39 -28.31 24.93
N ALA A 111 8.43 -29.06 24.39
CA ALA A 111 7.38 -28.58 23.51
C ALA A 111 6.80 -27.28 24.08
N SER A 112 6.96 -26.20 23.34
CA SER A 112 6.39 -24.90 23.68
C SER A 112 4.87 -25.02 23.55
N THR A 113 4.18 -25.11 24.69
CA THR A 113 2.73 -25.04 24.77
C THR A 113 2.23 -23.76 24.10
N PRO A 114 1.15 -23.81 23.31
CA PRO A 114 0.51 -22.60 22.78
C PRO A 114 0.17 -21.68 23.96
N ARG A 115 0.59 -20.41 23.91
CA ARG A 115 0.12 -19.42 24.87
C ARG A 115 -1.42 -19.33 24.74
N PRO A 116 -2.18 -19.40 25.85
CA PRO A 116 -3.62 -19.16 25.79
C PRO A 116 -3.86 -17.78 25.18
N GLY A 117 -4.83 -17.70 24.26
CA GLY A 117 -5.17 -16.48 23.54
C GLY A 117 -5.36 -15.32 24.49
N ALA A 118 -4.96 -14.12 24.06
CA ALA A 118 -5.28 -12.89 24.76
C ALA A 118 -6.80 -12.90 25.05
N ASP A 119 -7.18 -12.87 26.33
CA ASP A 119 -8.58 -12.68 26.71
C ASP A 119 -9.07 -11.40 26.04
N ALA A 120 -10.31 -11.39 25.54
CA ALA A 120 -10.88 -10.24 24.83
C ALA A 120 -10.81 -8.94 25.67
N ASP A 121 -10.74 -9.05 27.00
CA ASP A 121 -10.56 -7.96 27.95
C ASP A 121 -9.16 -7.29 27.89
N ASP A 122 -8.13 -7.97 27.36
CA ASP A 122 -6.76 -7.46 27.26
C ASP A 122 -6.49 -6.75 25.91
N VAL A 123 -7.30 -7.01 24.89
CA VAL A 123 -7.14 -6.42 23.55
C VAL A 123 -7.43 -4.91 23.55
N LEU A 124 -8.47 -4.46 24.27
CA LEU A 124 -8.84 -3.04 24.28
C LEU A 124 -7.78 -2.14 24.93
N PRO A 125 -7.21 -2.48 26.10
CA PRO A 125 -6.05 -1.77 26.65
C PRO A 125 -4.85 -1.73 25.68
N GLN A 126 -4.55 -2.85 25.02
CA GLN A 126 -3.44 -2.93 24.07
C GLN A 126 -3.66 -2.04 22.83
N LEU A 127 -4.88 -1.94 22.31
CA LEU A 127 -5.22 -1.01 21.23
C LEU A 127 -5.10 0.45 21.67
N ALA A 128 -5.49 0.77 22.91
CA ALA A 128 -5.29 2.11 23.47
C ALA A 128 -3.81 2.46 23.66
N ASP A 129 -2.99 1.50 24.11
CA ASP A 129 -1.54 1.65 24.20
C ASP A 129 -0.89 1.81 22.82
N LEU A 130 -1.37 1.08 21.81
CA LEU A 130 -0.96 1.23 20.41
C LEU A 130 -1.24 2.65 19.91
N ALA A 131 -2.46 3.16 20.09
CA ALA A 131 -2.83 4.51 19.66
C ALA A 131 -1.89 5.58 20.25
N ARG A 132 -1.64 5.50 21.57
CA ARG A 132 -0.70 6.41 22.27
C ARG A 132 0.74 6.25 21.77
N SER A 133 1.19 5.02 21.53
CA SER A 133 2.54 4.74 21.03
C SER A 133 2.75 5.28 19.62
N LEU A 134 1.76 5.11 18.74
CA LEU A 134 1.80 5.64 17.37
C LEU A 134 1.82 7.18 17.36
N GLN A 135 0.98 7.82 18.19
CA GLN A 135 0.97 9.28 18.33
C GLN A 135 2.32 9.81 18.80
N GLY A 136 2.93 9.17 19.81
CA GLY A 136 4.23 9.56 20.35
C GLY A 136 5.42 9.24 19.44
N THR A 137 5.23 8.44 18.39
CA THR A 137 6.33 8.05 17.49
C THR A 137 6.47 9.07 16.34
N PRO A 138 7.65 9.67 16.16
CA PRO A 138 7.89 10.63 15.08
C PRO A 138 8.10 9.96 13.74
N GLY A 139 7.59 10.59 12.68
CA GLY A 139 7.82 10.23 11.28
C GLY A 139 7.06 8.99 10.81
N VAL A 140 6.94 8.86 9.50
CA VAL A 140 6.21 7.75 8.87
C VAL A 140 6.85 6.40 9.19
N GLN A 141 8.17 6.29 9.02
CA GLN A 141 8.89 5.03 9.21
C GLN A 141 8.77 4.49 10.65
N GLY A 142 8.91 5.38 11.65
CA GLY A 142 8.78 4.98 13.05
C GLY A 142 7.38 4.45 13.36
N ARG A 143 6.33 5.08 12.84
CA ARG A 143 4.94 4.64 13.05
C ARG A 143 4.67 3.29 12.40
N LEU A 144 5.18 3.05 11.19
CA LEU A 144 5.08 1.75 10.52
C LEU A 144 5.79 0.64 11.31
N GLU A 145 6.97 0.92 11.85
CA GLU A 145 7.72 -0.02 12.69
C GLU A 145 7.01 -0.30 14.02
N THR A 146 6.38 0.71 14.62
CA THR A 146 5.56 0.54 15.82
C THR A 146 4.33 -0.31 15.53
N ALA A 147 3.67 -0.11 14.38
CA ALA A 147 2.51 -0.91 13.97
C ALA A 147 2.85 -2.40 13.81
N VAL A 148 3.94 -2.75 13.11
CA VAL A 148 4.31 -4.17 12.93
C VAL A 148 4.74 -4.83 14.24
N ARG A 149 5.35 -4.09 15.18
CA ARG A 149 5.67 -4.64 16.51
C ARG A 149 4.40 -4.88 17.33
N ALA A 150 3.46 -3.94 17.31
CA ALA A 150 2.20 -4.10 18.02
C ALA A 150 1.35 -5.23 17.45
N ALA A 151 1.36 -5.43 16.12
CA ALA A 151 0.70 -6.55 15.47
C ALA A 151 1.11 -7.90 16.08
N LEU A 152 2.39 -8.11 16.43
CA LEU A 152 2.84 -9.35 17.08
C LEU A 152 2.34 -9.53 18.52
N VAL A 153 2.07 -8.43 19.21
CA VAL A 153 1.62 -8.46 20.61
C VAL A 153 0.11 -8.62 20.68
N THR A 154 -0.60 -7.90 19.80
CA THR A 154 -2.05 -7.75 19.88
C THR A 154 -2.79 -8.80 19.06
N ILE A 155 -2.29 -9.19 17.88
CA ILE A 155 -3.01 -10.11 16.99
C ILE A 155 -2.73 -11.57 17.40
N PRO A 156 -3.74 -12.32 17.88
CA PRO A 156 -3.55 -13.73 18.24
C PRO A 156 -3.07 -14.56 17.05
N GLY A 157 -2.02 -15.35 17.27
CA GLY A 157 -1.41 -16.24 16.28
C GLY A 157 -0.32 -15.61 15.42
N ALA A 158 -0.09 -14.29 15.49
CA ALA A 158 0.93 -13.61 14.70
C ALA A 158 2.35 -13.95 15.19
N GLU A 159 3.18 -14.52 14.32
CA GLU A 159 4.60 -14.79 14.59
C GLU A 159 5.52 -13.84 13.82
N GLN A 160 5.05 -13.35 12.67
CA GLN A 160 5.73 -12.36 11.84
C GLN A 160 4.72 -11.31 11.38
N ALA A 161 5.18 -10.08 11.16
CA ALA A 161 4.36 -9.00 10.63
C ALA A 161 5.16 -8.10 9.68
N SER A 162 4.50 -7.57 8.67
CA SER A 162 5.03 -6.57 7.74
C SER A 162 3.96 -5.56 7.33
N VAL A 163 4.41 -4.37 6.92
CA VAL A 163 3.59 -3.40 6.20
C VAL A 163 4.21 -3.14 4.85
N SER A 164 3.40 -3.26 3.81
CA SER A 164 3.80 -3.11 2.42
C SER A 164 2.95 -2.06 1.73
N ALA A 165 3.53 -1.32 0.80
CA ALA A 165 2.80 -0.31 0.05
C ALA A 165 3.33 -0.21 -1.38
N VAL A 166 2.50 0.36 -2.25
CA VAL A 166 2.92 0.74 -3.59
C VAL A 166 3.77 2.01 -3.51
N ARG A 167 4.96 1.99 -4.10
CA ARG A 167 5.84 3.16 -4.31
C ARG A 167 6.23 3.23 -5.80
N ASP A 168 6.87 4.33 -6.18
CA ASP A 168 7.59 4.55 -7.44
C ASP A 168 7.19 3.66 -8.63
N HIS A 169 6.33 4.17 -9.52
CA HIS A 169 5.94 3.47 -10.76
C HIS A 169 5.22 2.12 -10.59
N ARG A 170 4.46 1.95 -9.50
CA ARG A 170 3.61 0.77 -9.20
C ARG A 170 4.38 -0.45 -8.68
N GLU A 171 5.59 -0.27 -8.17
CA GLU A 171 6.31 -1.33 -7.47
C GLU A 171 5.84 -1.45 -6.02
N VAL A 172 5.71 -2.69 -5.53
CA VAL A 172 5.31 -2.96 -4.15
C VAL A 172 6.56 -3.16 -3.31
N HIS A 173 6.63 -2.46 -2.18
CA HIS A 173 7.77 -2.54 -1.26
C HIS A 173 7.30 -2.78 0.17
N THR A 174 8.06 -3.60 0.90
CA THR A 174 7.91 -3.74 2.35
C THR A 174 8.55 -2.55 3.05
N LEU A 175 7.73 -1.70 3.65
CA LEU A 175 8.16 -0.48 4.34
C LEU A 175 8.63 -0.77 5.77
N ALA A 176 7.97 -1.71 6.45
CA ALA A 176 8.34 -2.16 7.79
C ALA A 176 8.11 -3.66 7.93
N ALA A 177 8.94 -4.32 8.73
CA ALA A 177 8.84 -5.77 8.97
C ALA A 177 9.50 -6.14 10.31
N THR A 178 8.96 -7.15 10.98
CA THR A 178 9.44 -7.66 12.27
C THR A 178 10.79 -8.37 12.18
N GLY A 179 11.16 -8.86 10.99
CA GLY A 179 12.43 -9.53 10.77
C GLY A 179 12.70 -9.88 9.31
N PRO A 180 13.86 -10.51 9.03
CA PRO A 180 14.24 -10.95 7.67
C PRO A 180 13.24 -11.93 7.05
N ALA A 181 12.69 -12.86 7.85
CA ALA A 181 11.72 -13.85 7.38
C ALA A 181 10.44 -13.20 6.83
N ALA A 182 9.92 -12.18 7.52
CA ALA A 182 8.77 -11.41 7.05
C ALA A 182 9.05 -10.70 5.71
N ARG A 183 10.25 -10.13 5.55
CA ARG A 183 10.67 -9.50 4.27
C ARG A 183 10.83 -10.51 3.16
N GLU A 184 11.40 -11.68 3.44
CA GLU A 184 11.56 -12.73 2.44
C GLU A 184 10.20 -13.31 1.99
N LEU A 185 9.25 -13.43 2.92
CA LEU A 185 7.89 -13.82 2.60
C LEU A 185 7.19 -12.79 1.70
N ASP A 186 7.30 -11.50 2.01
CA ASP A 186 6.80 -10.43 1.15
C ASP A 186 7.46 -10.44 -0.23
N GLN A 187 8.77 -10.57 -0.28
CA GLN A 187 9.51 -10.64 -1.55
C GLN A 187 9.03 -11.80 -2.42
N SER A 188 8.69 -12.94 -1.82
CA SER A 188 8.13 -14.07 -2.56
C SER A 188 6.79 -13.74 -3.23
N GLN A 189 5.98 -12.85 -2.64
CA GLN A 189 4.74 -12.38 -3.25
C GLN A 189 5.03 -11.50 -4.46
N TYR A 190 6.00 -10.60 -4.32
CA TYR A 190 6.41 -9.67 -5.38
C TYR A 190 7.03 -10.40 -6.57
N ASP A 191 7.97 -11.31 -6.30
CA ASP A 191 8.67 -12.10 -7.32
C ASP A 191 7.70 -12.97 -8.14
N THR A 192 6.62 -13.45 -7.52
CA THR A 192 5.64 -14.32 -8.17
C THR A 192 4.44 -13.56 -8.73
N GLY A 193 4.26 -12.29 -8.36
CA GLY A 193 3.05 -11.51 -8.65
C GLY A 193 1.78 -12.11 -8.02
N GLN A 194 1.93 -12.95 -7.00
CA GLN A 194 0.84 -13.69 -6.36
C GLN A 194 0.95 -13.62 -4.84
N GLY A 195 -0.19 -13.58 -4.15
CA GLY A 195 -0.22 -13.72 -2.70
C GLY A 195 -1.25 -12.82 -2.02
N PRO A 196 -1.53 -13.09 -0.74
CA PRO A 196 -2.54 -12.37 0.01
C PRO A 196 -2.27 -10.86 0.10
N CYS A 197 -1.03 -10.41 0.29
CA CYS A 197 -0.67 -8.99 0.37
C CYS A 197 -0.99 -8.24 -0.93
N LEU A 198 -0.68 -8.83 -2.08
CA LEU A 198 -0.97 -8.24 -3.38
C LEU A 198 -2.47 -8.17 -3.64
N ASP A 199 -3.20 -9.25 -3.34
CA ASP A 199 -4.66 -9.24 -3.47
C ASP A 199 -5.32 -8.24 -2.51
N THR A 200 -4.73 -8.00 -1.33
CA THR A 200 -5.17 -6.93 -0.42
C THR A 200 -4.93 -5.54 -1.02
N LEU A 201 -3.72 -5.29 -1.53
CA LEU A 201 -3.34 -4.01 -2.12
C LEU A 201 -4.13 -3.62 -3.36
N PHE A 202 -4.66 -4.59 -4.12
CA PHE A 202 -5.25 -4.35 -5.45
C PHE A 202 -6.71 -4.78 -5.60
N GLY A 203 -7.44 -4.98 -4.50
CA GLY A 203 -8.89 -5.17 -4.62
C GLY A 203 -9.64 -5.82 -3.47
N ARG A 204 -8.99 -6.19 -2.35
CA ARG A 204 -9.67 -6.77 -1.19
C ARG A 204 -9.25 -6.07 0.09
N HIS A 205 -10.20 -5.66 0.93
CA HIS A 205 -9.85 -5.02 2.22
C HIS A 205 -9.20 -5.99 3.21
N THR A 206 -9.54 -7.27 3.14
CA THR A 206 -8.98 -8.33 3.98
C THR A 206 -8.83 -9.61 3.17
N VAL A 207 -7.69 -10.29 3.32
CA VAL A 207 -7.41 -11.58 2.71
C VAL A 207 -6.84 -12.52 3.76
N ARG A 208 -7.57 -13.61 4.02
CA ARG A 208 -7.13 -14.70 4.90
C ARG A 208 -6.72 -15.92 4.09
N LEU A 209 -5.56 -16.47 4.46
CA LEU A 209 -5.03 -17.74 4.00
C LEU A 209 -5.00 -18.66 5.22
N GLU A 210 -5.99 -19.54 5.34
CA GLU A 210 -6.17 -20.37 6.52
C GLU A 210 -5.19 -21.55 6.57
N ASP A 211 -4.95 -22.21 5.44
CA ASP A 211 -4.03 -23.34 5.37
C ASP A 211 -3.25 -23.30 4.06
N LEU A 212 -1.94 -23.06 4.16
CA LEU A 212 -1.03 -23.01 3.01
C LEU A 212 -0.94 -24.33 2.25
N ALA A 213 -1.25 -25.46 2.89
CA ALA A 213 -1.28 -26.76 2.22
C ALA A 213 -2.49 -26.91 1.29
N ALA A 214 -3.63 -26.32 1.66
CA ALA A 214 -4.88 -26.38 0.90
C ALA A 214 -5.08 -25.21 -0.08
N GLU A 215 -4.23 -24.18 -0.02
CA GLU A 215 -4.36 -22.98 -0.83
C GLU A 215 -3.98 -23.21 -2.30
N SER A 216 -4.88 -22.81 -3.21
CA SER A 216 -4.76 -23.00 -4.66
C SER A 216 -4.84 -21.72 -5.48
N ARG A 217 -5.21 -20.58 -4.88
CA ARG A 217 -5.32 -19.27 -5.56
C ARG A 217 -3.97 -18.75 -6.05
N TRP A 218 -2.89 -19.06 -5.32
CA TRP A 218 -1.55 -18.52 -5.55
C TRP A 218 -0.47 -19.62 -5.58
N PRO A 219 -0.49 -20.51 -6.58
CA PRO A 219 0.33 -21.73 -6.58
C PRO A 219 1.85 -21.47 -6.59
N ALA A 220 2.31 -20.41 -7.24
CA ALA A 220 3.74 -20.08 -7.27
C ALA A 220 4.21 -19.53 -5.90
N PHE A 221 3.38 -18.67 -5.30
CA PHE A 221 3.61 -18.13 -3.96
C PHE A 221 3.60 -19.23 -2.88
N THR A 222 2.57 -20.09 -2.85
CA THR A 222 2.44 -21.12 -1.80
C THR A 222 3.58 -22.13 -1.84
N ALA A 223 4.12 -22.45 -3.02
CA ALA A 223 5.32 -23.28 -3.16
C ALA A 223 6.54 -22.67 -2.46
N ARG A 224 6.71 -21.35 -2.53
CA ARG A 224 7.84 -20.63 -1.90
C ARG A 224 7.59 -20.36 -0.42
N ALA A 225 6.40 -19.91 -0.05
CA ALA A 225 6.00 -19.70 1.34
C ALA A 225 6.12 -20.97 2.20
N ARG A 226 5.92 -22.16 1.60
CA ARG A 226 6.10 -23.44 2.30
C ARG A 226 7.56 -23.70 2.68
N GLN A 227 8.51 -23.27 1.85
CA GLN A 227 9.95 -23.37 2.15
C GLN A 227 10.36 -22.43 3.28
N LEU A 228 9.61 -21.34 3.47
CA LEU A 228 9.77 -20.38 4.55
C LEU A 228 9.05 -20.78 5.85
N GLY A 229 8.40 -21.95 5.88
CA GLY A 229 7.74 -22.49 7.06
C GLY A 229 6.41 -21.82 7.41
N VAL A 230 5.76 -21.16 6.46
CA VAL A 230 4.46 -20.51 6.69
C VAL A 230 3.32 -21.54 6.64
N GLY A 231 2.41 -21.49 7.62
CA GLY A 231 1.22 -22.33 7.70
C GLY A 231 -0.07 -21.58 7.41
N SER A 232 -0.15 -20.30 7.81
CA SER A 232 -1.31 -19.43 7.60
C SER A 232 -0.91 -17.96 7.52
N MET A 233 -1.76 -17.13 6.91
CA MET A 233 -1.54 -15.68 6.77
C MET A 233 -2.84 -14.90 6.86
N LEU A 234 -2.72 -13.65 7.31
CA LEU A 234 -3.79 -12.68 7.29
C LEU A 234 -3.23 -11.35 6.80
N SER A 235 -3.87 -10.76 5.80
CA SER A 235 -3.49 -9.47 5.24
C SER A 235 -4.70 -8.54 5.28
N VAL A 236 -4.51 -7.34 5.79
CA VAL A 236 -5.56 -6.30 5.93
C VAL A 236 -5.03 -4.98 5.37
N GLN A 237 -5.90 -4.25 4.69
CA GLN A 237 -5.52 -2.98 4.05
C GLN A 237 -5.34 -1.88 5.10
N LEU A 238 -4.31 -1.04 4.93
CA LEU A 238 -4.18 0.24 5.60
C LEU A 238 -4.77 1.30 4.67
N PHE A 239 -5.84 1.94 5.09
CA PHE A 239 -6.45 3.03 4.32
C PHE A 239 -7.02 4.08 5.27
N VAL A 240 -7.12 5.30 4.76
CA VAL A 240 -7.90 6.37 5.37
C VAL A 240 -8.80 6.99 4.32
N ASP A 241 -9.97 7.45 4.73
CA ASP A 241 -10.82 8.23 3.84
C ASP A 241 -10.15 9.56 3.47
N GLY A 242 -10.30 9.98 2.21
CA GLY A 242 -9.82 11.28 1.73
C GLY A 242 -8.46 11.24 1.03
N GLN A 243 -7.63 12.26 1.27
CA GLN A 243 -6.50 12.62 0.39
C GLN A 243 -5.39 11.57 0.30
N HIS A 244 -5.19 10.78 1.36
CA HIS A 244 -4.13 9.76 1.38
C HIS A 244 -4.58 8.39 0.89
N GLY A 245 -5.89 8.12 0.88
CA GLY A 245 -6.48 6.88 0.35
C GLY A 245 -5.84 5.61 0.90
N GLU A 246 -5.45 4.72 -0.02
CA GLU A 246 -4.79 3.46 0.29
C GLU A 246 -3.31 3.68 0.63
N LEU A 247 -2.95 3.35 1.86
CA LEU A 247 -1.61 3.56 2.41
C LEU A 247 -0.73 2.31 2.32
N GLY A 248 -1.34 1.13 2.23
CA GLY A 248 -0.63 -0.14 2.14
C GLY A 248 -1.46 -1.33 2.64
N ALA A 249 -0.77 -2.40 3.05
CA ALA A 249 -1.35 -3.58 3.66
C ALA A 249 -0.49 -4.06 4.84
N LEU A 250 -1.12 -4.38 5.97
CA LEU A 250 -0.53 -5.06 7.11
C LEU A 250 -0.73 -6.54 6.90
N THR A 251 0.38 -7.28 6.84
CA THR A 251 0.34 -8.74 6.69
C THR A 251 0.96 -9.38 7.93
N VAL A 252 0.26 -10.35 8.50
CA VAL A 252 0.78 -11.21 9.57
C VAL A 252 0.77 -12.67 9.12
N SER A 253 1.75 -13.44 9.62
CA SER A 253 1.86 -14.87 9.30
C SER A 253 2.16 -15.70 10.53
N SER A 254 1.80 -16.97 10.45
CA SER A 254 2.07 -17.99 11.47
C SER A 254 2.58 -19.26 10.80
N SER A 255 3.46 -19.99 11.48
CA SER A 255 3.89 -21.33 11.07
C SER A 255 2.78 -22.38 11.22
N ALA A 256 1.80 -22.15 12.10
CA ALA A 256 0.66 -23.03 12.27
C ALA A 256 -0.43 -22.76 11.21
N PRO A 257 -1.05 -23.81 10.62
CA PRO A 257 -2.27 -23.63 9.84
C PRO A 257 -3.42 -23.22 10.77
N ARG A 258 -4.35 -22.43 10.24
CA ARG A 258 -5.55 -21.92 10.92
C ARG A 258 -5.26 -21.16 12.22
N ALA A 259 -4.13 -20.44 12.27
CA ALA A 259 -3.74 -19.64 13.43
C ALA A 259 -4.58 -18.36 13.58
N PHE A 260 -5.16 -17.86 12.48
CA PHE A 260 -5.95 -16.64 12.47
C PHE A 260 -7.44 -16.93 12.44
N THR A 261 -8.16 -16.48 13.47
CA THR A 261 -9.61 -16.62 13.61
C THR A 261 -10.33 -15.31 13.25
N GLY A 262 -11.66 -15.27 13.41
CA GLY A 262 -12.42 -14.02 13.31
C GLY A 262 -11.96 -12.97 14.32
N ASP A 263 -11.55 -13.37 15.53
CA ASP A 263 -11.01 -12.44 16.53
C ASP A 263 -9.67 -11.87 16.07
N SER A 264 -8.77 -12.71 15.53
CA SER A 264 -7.52 -12.22 14.94
C SER A 264 -7.76 -11.20 13.84
N GLU A 265 -8.81 -11.39 13.04
CA GLU A 265 -9.20 -10.47 11.97
C GLU A 265 -9.73 -9.15 12.49
N LEU A 266 -10.62 -9.16 13.48
CA LEU A 266 -11.10 -7.94 14.14
C LEU A 266 -9.96 -7.13 14.75
N VAL A 267 -9.03 -7.81 15.42
CA VAL A 267 -7.87 -7.15 16.01
C VAL A 267 -6.92 -6.62 14.94
N ALA A 268 -6.67 -7.37 13.86
CA ALA A 268 -5.83 -6.93 12.75
C ALA A 268 -6.41 -5.67 12.07
N LEU A 269 -7.73 -5.64 11.85
CA LEU A 269 -8.44 -4.46 11.33
C LEU A 269 -8.27 -3.25 12.26
N ALA A 270 -8.41 -3.44 13.57
CA ALA A 270 -8.22 -2.36 14.54
C ALA A 270 -6.77 -1.85 14.55
N VAL A 271 -5.78 -2.73 14.52
CA VAL A 271 -4.35 -2.35 14.42
C VAL A 271 -4.08 -1.59 13.11
N ALA A 272 -4.60 -2.09 11.99
CA ALA A 272 -4.44 -1.46 10.68
C ALA A 272 -5.08 -0.06 10.62
N ALA A 273 -6.27 0.12 11.20
CA ALA A 273 -6.95 1.40 11.26
C ALA A 273 -6.13 2.44 12.06
N HIS A 274 -5.63 2.08 13.24
CA HIS A 274 -4.78 2.97 14.03
C HIS A 274 -3.48 3.31 13.31
N ALA A 275 -2.84 2.32 12.69
CA ALA A 275 -1.64 2.52 11.91
C ALA A 275 -1.88 3.44 10.70
N ALA A 276 -3.00 3.26 9.99
CA ALA A 276 -3.36 4.06 8.83
C ALA A 276 -3.55 5.53 9.18
N VAL A 277 -4.33 5.83 10.23
CA VAL A 277 -4.55 7.21 10.72
C VAL A 277 -3.22 7.84 11.12
N ALA A 278 -2.41 7.14 11.92
CA ALA A 278 -1.12 7.65 12.36
C ALA A 278 -0.15 7.87 11.18
N VAL A 279 -0.12 6.99 10.19
CA VAL A 279 0.73 7.16 9.01
C VAL A 279 0.27 8.36 8.16
N ALA A 280 -1.04 8.51 7.95
CA ALA A 280 -1.61 9.65 7.22
C ALA A 280 -1.30 10.99 7.89
N GLU A 281 -1.38 11.06 9.23
CA GLU A 281 -0.98 12.23 10.00
C GLU A 281 0.51 12.55 9.81
N ALA A 282 1.40 11.56 9.88
CA ALA A 282 2.83 11.78 9.70
C ALA A 282 3.18 12.24 8.28
N LEU A 283 2.52 11.68 7.27
CA LEU A 283 2.65 12.12 5.87
C LEU A 283 2.20 13.58 5.72
N SER A 284 1.08 13.95 6.35
CA SER A 284 0.57 15.33 6.35
C SER A 284 1.55 16.29 7.01
N ASP A 285 2.10 15.93 8.16
CA ASP A 285 3.12 16.71 8.86
C ASP A 285 4.40 16.89 8.03
N GLU A 286 4.86 15.82 7.38
CA GLU A 286 6.02 15.86 6.49
C GLU A 286 5.76 16.77 5.27
N HIS A 287 4.57 16.68 4.65
CA HIS A 287 4.18 17.56 3.56
C HIS A 287 4.09 19.04 3.99
N LEU A 288 3.51 19.33 5.15
CA LEU A 288 3.43 20.68 5.69
C LEU A 288 4.83 21.25 5.96
N ARG A 289 5.70 20.47 6.60
CA ARG A 289 7.11 20.87 6.83
C ARG A 289 7.84 21.11 5.53
N ALA A 290 7.69 20.23 4.54
CA ALA A 290 8.29 20.40 3.22
C ALA A 290 7.78 21.67 2.52
N ALA A 291 6.49 21.99 2.65
CA ALA A 291 5.89 23.20 2.11
C ALA A 291 6.45 24.48 2.77
N VAL A 292 6.63 24.47 4.09
CA VAL A 292 7.25 25.59 4.83
C VAL A 292 8.70 25.81 4.38
N VAL A 293 9.52 24.75 4.38
CA VAL A 293 10.91 24.84 3.93
C VAL A 293 11.00 25.35 2.49
N THR A 294 10.13 24.84 1.61
CA THR A 294 10.03 25.31 0.22
C THR A 294 9.69 26.79 0.15
N ARG A 295 8.70 27.25 0.92
CA ARG A 295 8.29 28.66 0.97
C ARG A 295 9.42 29.56 1.46
N ASP A 296 10.18 29.13 2.46
CA ASP A 296 11.28 29.90 3.02
C ASP A 296 12.41 30.06 2.01
N VAL A 297 12.82 28.98 1.33
CA VAL A 297 13.85 29.01 0.28
C VAL A 297 13.42 29.91 -0.89
N ILE A 298 12.15 29.85 -1.30
CA ILE A 298 11.61 30.75 -2.32
C ILE A 298 11.61 32.21 -1.85
N GLY A 299 11.27 32.45 -0.59
CA GLY A 299 11.33 33.78 0.02
C GLY A 299 12.74 34.37 0.01
N MET A 300 13.75 33.57 0.40
CA MET A 300 15.16 33.96 0.34
C MET A 300 15.61 34.26 -1.08
N ALA A 301 15.28 33.39 -2.03
CA ALA A 301 15.58 33.57 -3.44
C ALA A 301 14.97 34.86 -4.01
N LYS A 302 13.70 35.16 -3.68
CA LYS A 302 13.07 36.45 -4.01
C LYS A 302 13.85 37.62 -3.42
N GLY A 303 14.28 37.52 -2.16
CA GLY A 303 15.11 38.54 -1.50
C GLY A 303 16.41 38.83 -2.24
N VAL A 304 17.13 37.79 -2.67
CA VAL A 304 18.36 37.92 -3.49
C VAL A 304 18.09 38.67 -4.80
N LEU A 305 16.98 38.36 -5.49
CA LEU A 305 16.64 39.02 -6.76
C LEU A 305 16.17 40.47 -6.56
N VAL A 306 15.38 40.73 -5.53
CA VAL A 306 14.95 42.09 -5.16
C VAL A 306 16.17 42.96 -4.84
N GLU A 307 17.11 42.42 -4.05
CA GLU A 307 18.35 43.10 -3.72
C GLU A 307 19.18 43.37 -4.99
N ARG A 308 19.42 42.37 -5.83
CA ARG A 308 20.33 42.51 -6.97
C ARG A 308 19.76 43.34 -8.11
N TYR A 309 18.53 43.07 -8.51
CA TYR A 309 17.92 43.66 -9.71
C TYR A 309 17.02 44.86 -9.40
N LYS A 310 16.85 45.20 -8.10
CA LYS A 310 15.99 46.31 -7.63
C LYS A 310 14.55 46.21 -8.19
N VAL A 311 14.05 44.98 -8.29
CA VAL A 311 12.70 44.65 -8.76
C VAL A 311 11.74 44.46 -7.60
N THR A 312 10.43 44.46 -7.86
CA THR A 312 9.43 44.14 -6.85
C THR A 312 9.46 42.64 -6.47
N PRO A 313 8.93 42.25 -5.29
CA PRO A 313 8.80 40.83 -4.93
C PRO A 313 8.01 40.01 -5.95
N ASP A 314 7.00 40.58 -6.60
CA ASP A 314 6.19 39.87 -7.61
C ASP A 314 6.99 39.67 -8.91
N GLN A 315 7.76 40.68 -9.32
CA GLN A 315 8.69 40.56 -10.45
C GLN A 315 9.79 39.53 -10.16
N ALA A 316 10.35 39.50 -8.94
CA ALA A 316 11.32 38.49 -8.53
C ALA A 316 10.75 37.06 -8.60
N PHE A 317 9.49 36.87 -8.17
CA PHE A 317 8.82 35.58 -8.29
C PHE A 317 8.61 35.19 -9.76
N ALA A 318 8.20 36.13 -10.61
CA ALA A 318 8.05 35.90 -12.05
C ALA A 318 9.38 35.47 -12.71
N LEU A 319 10.51 36.05 -12.28
CA LEU A 319 11.85 35.64 -12.75
C LEU A 319 12.21 34.21 -12.33
N LEU A 320 11.91 33.82 -11.09
CA LEU A 320 12.09 32.44 -10.61
C LEU A 320 11.21 31.45 -11.40
N ALA A 321 9.95 31.81 -11.63
CA ALA A 321 9.01 31.00 -12.40
C ALA A 321 9.47 30.84 -13.86
N ALA A 322 9.95 31.92 -14.50
CA ALA A 322 10.50 31.88 -15.85
C ALA A 322 11.76 31.00 -15.94
N ALA A 323 12.65 31.08 -14.95
CA ALA A 323 13.85 30.23 -14.88
C ALA A 323 13.48 28.74 -14.65
N SER A 324 12.52 28.47 -13.77
CA SER A 324 11.96 27.13 -13.54
C SER A 324 11.37 26.53 -14.83
N GLN A 325 10.55 27.29 -15.55
CA GLN A 325 9.97 26.85 -16.82
C GLN A 325 11.05 26.61 -17.89
N ARG A 326 11.99 27.55 -18.06
CA ARG A 326 13.06 27.44 -19.06
C ARG A 326 13.98 26.25 -18.81
N THR A 327 14.21 25.90 -17.55
CA THR A 327 15.07 24.78 -17.16
C THR A 327 14.30 23.46 -16.98
N ASN A 328 12.96 23.51 -17.05
CA ASN A 328 12.07 22.40 -16.71
C ASN A 328 12.39 21.76 -15.34
N ARG A 329 12.71 22.61 -14.35
CA ARG A 329 13.04 22.19 -12.98
C ARG A 329 12.04 22.77 -12.00
N LYS A 330 11.80 22.04 -10.90
CA LYS A 330 10.89 22.51 -9.84
C LYS A 330 11.36 23.85 -9.29
N LEU A 331 10.42 24.77 -9.06
CA LEU A 331 10.71 26.15 -8.66
C LEU A 331 11.55 26.23 -7.38
N HIS A 332 11.29 25.36 -6.40
CA HIS A 332 12.07 25.29 -5.16
C HIS A 332 13.53 24.92 -5.40
N THR A 333 13.82 24.03 -6.36
CA THR A 333 15.19 23.64 -6.73
C THR A 333 15.94 24.80 -7.40
N VAL A 334 15.24 25.57 -8.23
CA VAL A 334 15.80 26.78 -8.85
C VAL A 334 16.07 27.87 -7.82
N ALA A 335 15.15 28.03 -6.86
CA ALA A 335 15.31 28.95 -5.74
C ALA A 335 16.51 28.55 -4.86
N ASP A 336 16.65 27.27 -4.53
CA ASP A 336 17.76 26.74 -3.74
C ASP A 336 19.12 26.94 -4.42
N GLU A 337 19.20 26.68 -5.73
CA GLU A 337 20.42 26.95 -6.51
C GLU A 337 20.74 28.44 -6.55
N LEU A 338 19.75 29.31 -6.72
CA LEU A 338 19.97 30.76 -6.67
C LEU A 338 20.48 31.21 -5.30
N VAL A 339 19.90 30.68 -4.21
CA VAL A 339 20.34 31.02 -2.84
C VAL A 339 21.77 30.55 -2.62
N THR A 340 22.13 29.36 -3.10
CA THR A 340 23.45 28.75 -2.90
C THR A 340 24.54 29.38 -3.77
N THR A 341 24.26 29.59 -5.05
CA THR A 341 25.25 30.06 -6.04
C THR A 341 25.23 31.56 -6.23
N GLY A 342 24.14 32.22 -5.79
CA GLY A 342 23.85 33.59 -6.14
C GLY A 342 23.51 33.79 -7.61
N ALA A 343 23.42 32.76 -8.46
CA ALA A 343 23.15 32.90 -9.89
C ALA A 343 21.79 32.30 -10.26
N LEU A 344 21.03 33.01 -11.10
CA LEU A 344 19.76 32.50 -11.59
C LEU A 344 20.02 31.52 -12.74
N PRO A 345 19.52 30.27 -12.68
CA PRO A 345 19.74 29.29 -13.74
C PRO A 345 19.26 29.79 -15.11
N THR A 346 20.21 29.89 -16.02
CA THR A 346 19.95 30.00 -17.46
C THR A 346 20.08 28.60 -18.02
N GLY A 347 19.00 28.00 -18.54
CA GLY A 347 19.03 26.63 -19.09
C GLY A 347 20.13 26.42 -20.15
N PRO A 348 20.31 25.20 -20.68
CA PRO A 348 21.36 24.92 -21.65
C PRO A 348 21.31 25.97 -22.77
N GLY A 349 22.42 26.69 -22.93
CA GLY A 349 22.54 27.71 -23.97
C GLY A 349 22.24 27.07 -25.31
N THR A 350 21.28 27.67 -26.02
CA THR A 350 20.98 27.36 -27.43
C THR A 350 22.22 27.45 -28.30
#